data_AF-D0KRI6-F1
#
_entry.id   AF-D0KRI6-F1
#
_cell.length_a   1.000
_cell.length_b   1.000
_cell.length_c   1.000
_cell.angle_alpha   90.00
_cell.angle_beta   90.00
_cell.angle_gamma   90.00
#
_symmetry.space_group_name_H-M   'P 1'
#
loop_
_entity.id
_entity.type
_entity.pdbx_description
1 polymer ?
#
loop_
_entity_poly.entity_id
_entity_poly.type
_entity_poly.pdbx_seq_one_letter_code
_entity_poly.pdbx_strand_id
1 'polypeptide(L)' 'MGRNPLVFLRLREEDIQILEKLAEYYGVPRSGVVRILLKEKAKELNLVTS' A
#
# COMPACT_ATOMS: atom_id res chain seq x y z
N MET A 1 18.63 -12.98 7.03
CA MET A 1 17.52 -13.08 6.07
C MET A 1 16.42 -12.12 6.52
N GLY A 2 16.12 -11.07 5.74
CA GLY A 2 15.02 -10.17 6.07
C GLY A 2 13.70 -10.92 6.02
N ARG A 3 12.85 -10.78 7.04
CA ARG A 3 11.50 -11.35 7.01
C ARG A 3 10.69 -10.54 5.99
N ASN A 4 10.21 -11.19 4.94
CA ASN A 4 9.18 -10.65 4.05
C ASN A 4 7.83 -11.22 4.53
N PRO A 5 7.20 -10.64 5.57
CA PRO A 5 5.90 -11.12 6.03
C PRO A 5 4.87 -10.98 4.92
N LEU A 6 4.08 -12.02 4.71
CA LEU A 6 2.90 -11.97 3.85
C LEU A 6 1.75 -11.34 4.62
N VAL A 7 1.06 -10.39 3.99
CA VAL A 7 -0.12 -9.72 4.55
C VAL A 7 -1.29 -9.95 3.60
N PHE A 8 -2.40 -10.47 4.14
CA PHE A 8 -3.65 -10.62 3.41
C PHE A 8 -4.59 -9.48 3.78
N LEU A 9 -5.03 -8.72 2.79
CA LEU A 9 -5.99 -7.63 2.96
C LEU A 9 -7.32 -8.05 2.35
N ARG A 10 -8.39 -7.99 3.14
CA ARG A 10 -9.75 -8.14 2.62
C ARG A 10 -10.26 -6.75 2.24
N LEU A 11 -10.41 -6.52 0.94
CA LEU A 11 -10.90 -5.27 0.38
C LEU A 11 -12.28 -5.49 -0.24
N ARG A 12 -13.09 -4.44 -0.29
CA ARG A 12 -14.32 -4.45 -1.09
C ARG A 12 -13.94 -4.27 -2.56
N GLU A 13 -14.85 -4.63 -3.45
CA GLU A 13 -14.61 -4.56 -4.89
C GLU A 13 -14.29 -3.14 -5.36
N GLU A 14 -15.00 -2.13 -4.83
CA GLU A 14 -14.71 -0.71 -5.10
C GLU A 14 -13.28 -0.31 -4.71
N ASP A 15 -12.80 -0.80 -3.55
CA ASP A 15 -11.46 -0.51 -3.04
C ASP A 15 -10.39 -1.20 -3.92
N ILE A 16 -10.69 -2.39 -4.46
CA ILE A 16 -9.83 -3.11 -5.40
C ILE A 16 -9.69 -2.33 -6.71
N GLN A 17 -10.80 -1.79 -7.25
CA GLN A 17 -10.77 -1.00 -8.48
C GLN A 17 -9.95 0.28 -8.32
N ILE A 18 -10.04 0.94 -7.16
CA ILE A 18 -9.19 2.10 -6.85
C ILE A 18 -7.72 1.68 -6.82
N LEU A 19 -7.40 0.57 -6.15
CA LEU A 19 -6.03 0.05 -6.05
C LEU A 19 -5.45 -0.31 -7.44
N GLU A 20 -6.27 -0.86 -8.33
CA GLU A 20 -5.90 -1.15 -9.71
C GLU A 20 -5.58 0.10 -10.52
N LYS A 21 -6.45 1.12 -10.47
CA LYS A 21 -6.21 2.40 -11.15
C LYS A 21 -4.96 3.10 -10.65
N LEU A 22 -4.70 3.06 -9.34
CA LEU A 22 -3.47 3.62 -8.76
C LEU A 22 -2.23 2.84 -9.20
N ALA A 23 -2.31 1.51 -9.26
CA ALA A 23 -1.21 0.67 -9.73
C ALA A 23 -0.84 0.99 -11.18
N GLU A 24 -1.85 1.15 -12.04
CA GLU A 24 -1.68 1.56 -13.44
C GLU A 24 -1.09 2.98 -13.55
N TYR A 25 -1.65 3.95 -12.83
CA TYR A 25 -1.21 5.34 -12.86
C TYR A 25 0.26 5.52 -12.47
N TYR A 26 0.70 4.82 -11.42
CA TYR A 26 2.09 4.91 -10.96
C TYR A 26 3.03 3.92 -11.66
N GLY A 27 2.52 2.99 -12.47
CA GLY A 27 3.32 1.94 -13.12
C GLY A 27 3.99 0.98 -12.13
N VAL A 28 3.32 0.66 -11.02
CA VAL A 28 3.86 -0.19 -9.93
C VAL A 28 2.89 -1.34 -9.59
N PRO A 29 3.36 -2.45 -9.01
CA PRO A 29 2.45 -3.50 -8.55
C PRO A 29 1.52 -2.99 -7.43
N ARG A 30 0.34 -3.62 -7.28
CA ARG A 30 -0.64 -3.29 -6.22
C ARG A 30 -0.02 -3.26 -4.82
N SER A 31 0.88 -4.20 -4.52
CA SER A 31 1.63 -4.24 -3.26
C SER A 31 2.56 -3.03 -3.07
N GLY A 32 3.09 -2.49 -4.16
CA GLY A 32 3.85 -1.24 -4.19
C GLY A 32 2.99 -0.05 -3.81
N VAL A 33 1.77 0.04 -4.36
CA VAL A 33 0.80 1.09 -4.00
C VAL A 33 0.47 1.03 -2.50
N VAL A 34 0.09 -0.14 -1.98
CA VAL A 34 -0.22 -0.31 -0.55
C VAL A 34 0.97 0.10 0.32
N ARG A 35 2.19 -0.27 -0.07
CA ARG A 35 3.40 0.09 0.68
C ARG A 35 3.67 1.60 0.68
N ILE A 36 3.42 2.28 -0.43
CA ILE A 36 3.57 3.74 -0.54
C ILE A 36 2.55 4.42 0.38
N LEU A 37 1.27 4.10 0.22
CA LEU A 37 0.19 4.69 1.00
C LEU A 37 0.37 4.43 2.51
N LEU A 38 0.80 3.23 2.90
CA LEU A 38 1.08 2.91 4.29
C LEU A 38 2.18 3.82 4.86
N LYS A 39 3.25 4.06 4.12
CA LYS A 39 4.36 4.92 4.54
C LYS A 39 3.94 6.39 4.60
N GLU A 40 3.21 6.87 3.60
CA GLU A 40 2.69 8.24 3.58
C GLU A 40 1.76 8.47 4.77
N LYS A 41 0.82 7.54 5.01
CA LYS A 41 -0.10 7.65 6.14
C LYS A 41 0.60 7.60 7.48
N ALA A 42 1.61 6.75 7.62
CA ALA A 42 2.39 6.66 8.85
C ALA A 42 3.20 7.94 9.11
N LYS A 43 3.69 8.64 8.07
CA LYS A 43 4.31 9.96 8.21
C LYS A 43 3.30 11.04 8.63
N GLU A 44 2.13 11.09 7.99
CA GLU A 44 1.05 12.03 8.37
C GLU A 44 0.64 11.89 9.84
N LEU A 45 0.58 10.65 10.33
CA LEU A 45 0.21 10.33 11.70
C LEU A 45 1.39 10.41 12.69
N ASN A 46 2.59 10.82 12.24
CA ASN A 46 3.83 10.84 13.03
C ASN A 46 4.16 9.48 13.70
N LEU A 47 3.77 8.37 13.07
CA LEU A 47 4.02 7.01 13.55
C LEU A 47 5.40 6.48 13.15
N VAL A 48 6.09 7.18 12.25
CA VAL A 48 7.47 6.88 11.86
C VAL A 48 8.31 8.11 12.18
N THR A 49 8.99 8.09 13.31
CA THR A 49 10.10 9.00 13.60
C THR A 49 11.31 8.56 12.77
N SER A 50 12.02 9.54 12.18
CA SER A 50 13.28 9.36 11.46
C SER A 50 14.30 8.54 12.24
#